data_AF-A0A7C6QT96-F1
#
_entry.id   AF-A0A7C6QT96-F1
#
_cell.length_a   1.000
_cell.length_b   1.000
_cell.length_c   1.000
_cell.angle_alpha   90.00
_cell.angle_beta   90.00
_cell.angle_gamma   90.00
#
_symmetry.space_group_name_H-M   'P 1'
#
loop_
_entity.id
_entity.type
_entity.pdbx_description
1 polymer ?
#
loop_
_entity_poly.entity_id
_entity_poly.type
_entity_poly.pdbx_seq_one_letter_code
_entity_poly.pdbx_strand_id
1 'polypeptide(L)'
;MQDPWQLLFEAAYSECSKEKSDLVPFWIYERGGHKIVRHIPALPLSREISRLNDLKRALVAYRMVLGQPRQEDLLRCIESYLEGKICADELAEFRIDLSPPDFDLLETR
;
A
#
# COMPACT_ATOMS: atom_id res chain seq x y z
N MET A 1 -3.99 11.49 -35.38
CA MET A 1 -4.04 12.20 -34.07
C MET A 1 -3.50 11.21 -33.06
N GLN A 2 -2.44 11.56 -32.33
CA GLN A 2 -1.78 10.64 -31.41
C GLN A 2 -2.58 10.57 -30.10
N ASP A 3 -2.73 9.38 -29.52
CA ASP A 3 -3.48 9.21 -28.27
C ASP A 3 -2.71 9.87 -27.11
N PRO A 4 -3.26 10.92 -26.47
CA PRO A 4 -2.60 11.58 -25.35
C PRO A 4 -2.32 10.64 -24.18
N TRP A 5 -3.13 9.59 -23.99
CA TRP A 5 -2.91 8.61 -22.93
C TRP A 5 -1.70 7.73 -23.19
N GLN A 6 -1.48 7.35 -24.46
CA GLN A 6 -0.33 6.55 -24.84
C GLN A 6 0.98 7.32 -24.61
N LEU A 7 1.01 8.61 -24.99
CA LEU A 7 2.16 9.49 -24.75
C LEU A 7 2.46 9.65 -23.25
N LEU A 8 1.43 9.88 -22.43
CA LEU A 8 1.59 10.00 -20.97
C LEU A 8 2.07 8.69 -20.33
N PHE A 9 1.60 7.55 -20.82
CA PHE A 9 2.00 6.24 -20.31
C PHE A 9 3.46 5.91 -20.67
N GLU A 10 3.87 6.13 -21.92
CA GLU A 10 5.26 5.94 -22.35
C GLU A 10 6.23 6.83 -21.56
N ALA A 11 5.85 8.09 -21.31
CA ALA A 11 6.63 9.00 -20.47
C ALA A 11 6.78 8.44 -19.03
N ALA A 12 5.68 8.08 -18.38
CA ALA A 12 5.69 7.53 -17.02
C ALA A 12 6.47 6.20 -16.91
N TYR A 13 6.34 5.33 -17.92
CA TYR A 13 7.06 4.07 -18.00
C TYR A 13 8.58 4.30 -18.12
N SER A 14 8.99 5.23 -18.98
CA SER A 14 10.41 5.57 -19.17
C SER A 14 11.06 6.14 -17.91
N GLU A 15 10.32 6.93 -17.11
CA GLU A 15 10.79 7.50 -15.84
C GLU A 15 10.92 6.48 -14.70
N CYS A 16 10.11 5.42 -14.69
CA CYS A 16 10.18 4.36 -13.66
C CYS A 16 11.36 3.39 -13.86
N SER A 17 11.87 3.27 -15.08
CA SER A 17 12.68 2.14 -15.57
C SER A 17 14.14 2.03 -15.08
N LYS A 18 14.61 2.88 -14.16
CA LYS A 18 16.04 2.86 -13.74
C LYS A 18 16.31 2.25 -12.36
N GLU A 19 15.33 2.24 -11.46
CA GLU A 19 15.57 1.88 -10.04
C GLU A 19 14.47 0.96 -9.47
N LYS A 20 13.40 0.68 -10.23
CA LYS A 20 12.22 -0.05 -9.72
C LYS A 20 12.02 -1.36 -10.48
N SER A 21 11.68 -2.40 -9.72
CA SER A 21 11.30 -3.72 -10.25
C SER A 21 10.01 -3.64 -11.08
N ASP A 22 9.96 -4.38 -12.20
CA ASP A 22 8.74 -4.58 -13.01
C ASP A 22 7.60 -5.28 -12.24
N LEU A 23 7.85 -5.73 -11.01
CA LEU A 23 6.85 -6.31 -10.11
C LEU A 23 5.92 -5.26 -9.48
N VAL A 24 6.17 -3.97 -9.67
CA VAL A 24 5.30 -2.90 -9.14
C VAL A 24 4.17 -2.60 -10.12
N PRO A 25 2.89 -2.77 -9.73
CA PRO A 25 1.78 -2.46 -10.61
C PRO A 25 1.64 -0.96 -10.95
N PHE A 26 1.19 -0.65 -12.17
CA PHE A 26 1.02 0.73 -12.66
C PHE A 26 0.03 1.59 -11.84
N TRP A 27 -0.86 0.97 -11.06
CA TRP A 27 -1.80 1.69 -10.20
C TRP A 27 -1.23 2.09 -8.83
N ILE A 28 0.04 1.75 -8.55
CA ILE A 28 0.74 2.17 -7.33
C ILE A 28 1.61 3.38 -7.66
N TYR A 29 1.23 4.53 -7.12
CA TYR A 29 2.00 5.77 -7.23
C TYR A 29 2.24 6.34 -5.84
N GLU A 30 3.48 6.27 -5.38
CA GLU A 30 3.90 6.68 -4.02
C GLU A 30 4.74 7.97 -4.03
N ARG A 31 5.03 8.53 -5.21
CA ARG A 31 5.81 9.79 -5.34
C ARG A 31 4.87 10.99 -5.20
N GLY A 32 4.95 11.72 -4.09
CA GLY A 32 4.22 12.98 -3.89
C GLY A 32 2.87 12.84 -3.18
N GLY A 33 2.10 13.93 -3.12
CA GLY A 33 0.90 14.05 -2.28
C GLY A 33 -0.40 13.48 -2.86
N HIS A 34 -0.38 12.94 -4.07
CA HIS A 34 -1.59 12.49 -4.77
C HIS A 34 -1.87 11.02 -4.48
N LYS A 35 -3.11 10.72 -4.08
CA LYS A 35 -3.55 9.36 -3.72
C LYS A 35 -4.85 9.02 -4.44
N ILE A 36 -5.04 7.73 -4.73
CA ILE A 36 -6.34 7.24 -5.22
C ILE A 36 -7.37 7.37 -4.09
N VAL A 37 -8.33 8.27 -4.26
CA VAL A 37 -9.45 8.46 -3.35
C VAL A 37 -10.63 7.62 -3.83
N ARG A 38 -11.24 6.86 -2.92
CA ARG A 38 -12.46 6.10 -3.20
C ARG A 38 -13.61 6.73 -2.44
N HIS A 39 -14.60 7.23 -3.17
CA HIS A 39 -15.83 7.76 -2.57
C HIS A 39 -16.81 6.62 -2.35
N ILE A 40 -17.35 6.54 -1.13
CA ILE A 40 -18.36 5.55 -0.75
C ILE A 40 -19.59 6.34 -0.32
N PRO A 41 -20.73 6.20 -1.01
CA PRO A 41 -21.97 6.83 -0.58
C PRO A 41 -22.39 6.32 0.80
N ALA A 42 -22.45 7.22 1.78
CA ALA A 42 -22.91 6.92 3.14
C ALA A 42 -24.36 7.39 3.30
N LEU A 43 -25.30 6.63 2.74
CA LEU A 43 -26.72 6.97 2.79
C LEU A 43 -27.28 6.78 4.23
N PRO A 44 -28.19 7.64 4.70
CA PRO A 44 -28.82 7.48 6.01
C PRO A 44 -29.50 6.11 6.14
N LEU A 45 -29.36 5.48 7.33
CA LEU A 45 -29.88 4.15 7.65
C LEU A 45 -29.29 2.99 6.83
N SER A 46 -28.24 3.25 6.05
CA SER A 46 -27.72 2.24 5.15
C SER A 46 -26.55 1.43 5.73
N ARG A 47 -26.34 0.22 5.21
CA ARG A 47 -25.37 -0.76 5.73
C ARG A 47 -23.99 -0.65 5.10
N GLU A 48 -23.73 0.31 4.19
CA GLU A 48 -22.45 0.41 3.47
C GLU A 48 -21.27 0.60 4.40
N ILE A 49 -21.42 1.36 5.48
CA ILE A 49 -20.32 1.59 6.43
C ILE A 49 -19.92 0.27 7.10
N SER A 50 -20.90 -0.52 7.55
CA SER A 50 -20.64 -1.85 8.12
C SER A 50 -20.01 -2.79 7.09
N ARG A 51 -20.59 -2.84 5.87
CA ARG A 51 -20.08 -3.68 4.77
C ARG A 51 -18.67 -3.29 4.35
N LEU A 52 -18.33 -2.00 4.38
CA LEU A 52 -17.00 -1.50 4.09
C LEU A 52 -15.99 -2.02 5.12
N ASN A 53 -16.35 -2.03 6.40
CA ASN A 53 -15.48 -2.57 7.44
C ASN A 53 -15.25 -4.07 7.25
N ASP A 54 -16.30 -4.84 6.93
CA ASP A 54 -16.18 -6.27 6.66
C ASP A 54 -15.34 -6.53 5.40
N LEU A 55 -15.55 -5.74 4.33
CA LEU A 55 -14.76 -5.82 3.10
C LEU A 55 -13.27 -5.54 3.34
N LYS A 56 -12.94 -4.53 4.16
CA LYS A 56 -11.56 -4.23 4.53
C LYS A 56 -10.91 -5.40 5.26
N ARG A 57 -11.61 -6.04 6.19
CA ARG A 57 -11.11 -7.22 6.92
C ARG A 57 -10.88 -8.40 5.98
N ALA A 58 -11.83 -8.67 5.07
CA ALA A 58 -11.68 -9.72 4.07
C ALA A 58 -10.50 -9.48 3.13
N LEU A 59 -10.27 -8.23 2.72
CA LEU A 59 -9.14 -7.85 1.86
C LEU A 59 -7.79 -8.09 2.54
N VAL A 60 -7.69 -7.78 3.83
CA VAL A 60 -6.49 -8.06 4.65
C VAL A 60 -6.22 -9.56 4.68
N ALA A 61 -7.22 -10.38 5.02
CA ALA A 61 -7.08 -11.84 5.07
C ALA A 61 -6.67 -12.42 3.70
N TYR A 62 -7.29 -11.95 2.62
CA TYR A 62 -6.94 -12.36 1.26
C TYR A 62 -5.47 -12.06 0.91
N ARG A 63 -5.00 -10.84 1.22
CA ARG A 63 -3.60 -10.43 0.98
C ARG A 63 -2.60 -11.23 1.79
N MET A 64 -2.96 -11.61 3.02
CA MET A 64 -2.14 -12.47 3.86
C MET A 64 -1.94 -13.85 3.22
N VAL A 65 -3.02 -14.47 2.72
CA VAL A 65 -2.95 -15.79 2.07
C VAL A 65 -2.04 -15.77 0.84
N LEU A 66 -2.02 -14.67 0.09
CA LEU A 66 -1.18 -14.52 -1.09
C LEU A 66 0.27 -14.11 -0.79
N GLY A 67 0.66 -13.98 0.48
CA GLY A 67 2.01 -13.53 0.85
C GLY A 67 2.29 -12.08 0.46
N GLN A 68 1.25 -11.28 0.21
CA GLN A 68 1.34 -9.85 -0.07
C GLN A 68 0.68 -8.97 1.01
N PRO A 69 0.82 -9.27 2.33
CA PRO A 69 0.27 -8.36 3.34
C PRO A 69 1.03 -7.03 3.28
N ARG A 70 0.32 -5.92 3.14
CA ARG A 70 0.92 -4.62 3.46
C ARG A 70 1.26 -4.61 4.95
N GLN A 71 2.35 -3.96 5.34
CA GLN A 71 2.74 -3.89 6.75
C GLN A 71 1.59 -3.37 7.65
N GLU A 72 0.81 -2.41 7.17
CA GLU A 72 -0.39 -1.88 7.83
C GLU A 72 -1.52 -2.92 7.98
N ASP A 73 -1.67 -3.82 7.01
CA ASP A 73 -2.69 -4.88 7.02
C ASP A 73 -2.37 -5.93 8.11
N LEU A 74 -1.08 -6.24 8.28
CA LEU A 74 -0.59 -7.13 9.32
C LEU A 74 -0.81 -6.54 10.72
N LEU A 75 -0.43 -5.27 10.92
CA LEU A 75 -0.61 -4.55 12.18
C LEU A 75 -2.09 -4.52 12.61
N ARG A 76 -3.00 -4.13 11.71
CA ARG A 76 -4.44 -4.14 12.00
C ARG A 76 -4.98 -5.51 12.41
N CYS A 77 -4.46 -6.57 11.79
CA CYS A 77 -4.88 -7.92 12.12
C CYS A 77 -4.41 -8.30 13.53
N ILE A 78 -3.13 -8.03 13.84
CA ILE A 78 -2.56 -8.26 15.16
C ILE A 78 -3.32 -7.46 16.24
N GLU A 79 -3.58 -6.18 16.03
CA GLU A 79 -4.39 -5.35 16.94
C GLU A 79 -5.78 -5.95 17.18
N SER A 80 -6.44 -6.44 16.11
CA SER A 80 -7.77 -7.04 16.21
C SER A 80 -7.79 -8.37 16.97
N TYR A 81 -6.74 -9.20 16.82
CA TYR A 81 -6.61 -10.48 17.52
C TYR A 81 -6.16 -10.32 18.97
N LEU A 82 -5.41 -9.25 19.27
CA LEU A 82 -4.88 -8.99 20.60
C LEU A 82 -5.81 -8.14 21.48
N GLU A 83 -7.01 -7.80 21.00
CA GLU A 83 -8.00 -7.00 21.74
C GLU A 83 -7.45 -5.68 22.29
N GLY A 84 -6.48 -5.07 21.58
CA GLY A 84 -5.82 -3.84 22.03
C GLY A 84 -4.83 -4.02 23.19
N LYS A 85 -4.37 -5.24 23.48
CA LYS A 85 -3.34 -5.51 24.51
C LYS A 85 -1.91 -5.13 24.09
N ILE A 86 -1.70 -4.81 22.80
CA ILE A 86 -0.43 -4.33 22.26
C ILE A 86 -0.74 -3.15 21.33
N CYS A 87 -0.03 -2.04 21.48
CA CYS A 87 -0.20 -0.84 20.65
C CYS A 87 0.51 -0.99 19.29
N ALA A 88 0.00 -0.37 18.22
CA ALA A 88 0.69 -0.30 16.92
C ALA A 88 2.14 0.19 17.03
N ASP A 89 2.40 1.14 17.94
CA ASP A 89 3.72 1.72 18.16
C ASP A 89 4.70 0.69 18.76
N GLU A 90 4.24 -0.21 19.63
CA GLU A 90 5.06 -1.29 20.20
C GLU A 90 5.39 -2.36 19.16
N LEU A 91 4.48 -2.61 18.22
CA LEU A 91 4.71 -3.55 17.11
C LEU A 91 5.63 -2.98 16.03
N ALA A 92 5.73 -1.65 15.93
CA ALA A 92 6.62 -0.99 14.97
C ALA A 92 8.09 -1.31 15.23
N GLU A 93 8.49 -1.54 16.49
CA GLU A 93 9.86 -1.95 16.86
C GLU A 93 10.27 -3.31 16.28
N PHE A 94 9.31 -4.19 16.00
CA PHE A 94 9.56 -5.51 15.42
C PHE A 94 9.53 -5.51 13.89
N ARG A 95 9.36 -4.34 13.24
CA ARG A 95 9.38 -4.26 11.78
C ARG A 95 10.78 -4.58 11.27
N ILE A 96 10.83 -5.53 10.35
CA ILE A 96 12.02 -5.75 9.53
C ILE A 96 12.03 -4.67 8.45
N ASP A 97 13.01 -3.77 8.51
CA ASP A 97 13.27 -2.80 7.45
C ASP A 97 14.05 -3.48 6.32
N LEU A 98 13.42 -3.56 5.15
CA LEU A 98 13.99 -4.13 3.93
C LEU A 98 14.21 -3.04 2.87
N SER A 99 14.17 -1.76 3.26
CA SER A 99 14.54 -0.68 2.36
C SER A 99 16.00 -0.87 1.91
N PRO A 100 16.32 -0.55 0.65
CA PRO A 100 17.70 -0.59 0.20
C PRO A 100 18.55 0.32 1.09
N PRO A 101 19.78 -0.09 1.45
CA PRO A 101 20.67 0.75 2.25
C PRO A 101 20.92 2.07 1.54
N ASP A 102 21.08 3.15 2.32
CA ASP A 102 21.42 4.47 1.77
C ASP A 102 22.65 4.35 0.85
N PHE A 103 22.44 4.69 -0.42
CA PHE A 103 23.44 4.53 -1.48
C PHE A 103 24.69 5.39 -1.21
N ASP A 104 24.56 6.47 -0.43
CA ASP A 104 25.63 7.39 -0.04
C ASP A 104 26.73 6.75 0.84
N LEU A 105 26.47 5.59 1.45
CA LEU A 105 27.45 4.89 2.29
C LEU A 105 28.30 3.87 1.53
N LEU A 106 28.03 3.62 0.25
CA LEU A 106 28.73 2.63 -0.58
C LEU A 106 29.85 3.23 -1.45
N GLU A 107 29.95 4.56 -1.59
CA GLU A 107 31.04 5.21 -2.34
C GLU A 107 32.34 5.40 -1.54
N THR A 108 32.39 5.04 -0.25
CA THR A 108 33.60 5.21 0.59
C THR A 108 34.35 3.89 0.89
N ARG A 109 34.28 2.89 0.01
CA ARG A 109 35.05 1.64 0.17
C ARG A 109 35.86 1.23 -1.05
#